data_AF-A0A957C3F9-F1
#
_entry.id   AF-A0A957C3F9-F1
#
_cell.length_a   1.000
_cell.length_b   1.000
_cell.length_c   1.000
_cell.angle_alpha   90.00
_cell.angle_beta   90.00
_cell.angle_gamma   90.00
#
_symmetry.space_group_name_H-M   'P 1'
#
loop_
_entity.id
_entity.type
_entity.pdbx_description
1 polymer ?
#
loop_
_entity_poly.entity_id
_entity_poly.type
_entity_poly.pdbx_seq_one_letter_code
_entity_poly.pdbx_strand_id
1 'polypeptide(L)'
;MAAIQDRPFAWDDIQPITQFLLESYTLTGRLFNWEPRRWQGTIFHRDDADMARLREELPQQVRLWLDGKQIVGVVIPEYTGGIYLQVHPEYRQIEAAMLDWTEANQPRGKDDQGNPCLFVWAEEHDSLRNDLLSQRGYTRTEGHENIRRRPMTQPVLDLSVPQGYQVRSMRIDSQDQQKLATLLNAAFNRSI
;
A
#
# COMPACT_ATOMS: atom_id res chain seq x y z
N MET A 1 -19.07 23.86 -7.30
CA MET A 1 -18.01 22.83 -7.31
C MET A 1 -18.12 22.09 -8.63
N ALA A 2 -17.00 21.86 -9.32
CA ALA A 2 -17.01 21.03 -10.51
C ALA A 2 -17.41 19.59 -10.12
N ALA A 3 -18.01 18.83 -11.05
CA ALA A 3 -18.25 17.42 -10.81
C ALA A 3 -16.91 16.69 -10.72
N ILE A 4 -16.74 15.83 -9.72
CA ILE A 4 -15.57 14.97 -9.61
C ILE A 4 -15.57 14.01 -10.79
N GLN A 5 -14.44 13.95 -11.50
CA GLN A 5 -14.25 13.08 -12.65
C GLN A 5 -13.23 12.00 -12.32
N ASP A 6 -13.34 10.84 -12.94
CA ASP A 6 -12.35 9.79 -12.80
C ASP A 6 -11.75 9.40 -14.15
N ARG A 7 -10.50 8.93 -14.13
CA ARG A 7 -9.79 8.46 -15.32
C ARG A 7 -8.75 7.40 -14.99
N PRO A 8 -8.37 6.56 -15.98
CA PRO A 8 -7.23 5.66 -15.86
C PRO A 8 -5.93 6.39 -15.50
N PHE A 9 -5.03 5.66 -14.86
CA PHE A 9 -3.64 6.06 -14.68
C PHE A 9 -2.93 6.25 -16.03
N ALA A 10 -2.13 7.31 -16.11
CA ALA A 10 -1.14 7.55 -17.13
C ALA A 10 0.27 7.61 -16.50
N TRP A 11 1.30 7.28 -17.27
CA TRP A 11 2.68 7.24 -16.75
C TRP A 11 3.18 8.58 -16.19
N ASP A 12 2.63 9.69 -16.65
CA ASP A 12 2.95 11.03 -16.12
C ASP A 12 2.31 11.30 -14.74
N ASP A 13 1.42 10.42 -14.25
CA ASP A 13 0.76 10.54 -12.94
C ASP A 13 1.62 10.07 -11.76
N ILE A 14 2.79 9.46 -12.01
CA ILE A 14 3.63 8.92 -10.93
C ILE A 14 3.98 10.00 -9.90
N GLN A 15 4.39 11.18 -10.38
CA GLN A 15 4.74 12.31 -9.52
C GLN A 15 3.49 12.98 -8.91
N PRO A 16 2.42 13.28 -9.68
CA PRO A 16 1.15 13.72 -9.12
C PRO A 16 0.59 12.82 -7.99
N ILE A 17 0.62 11.49 -8.14
CA ILE A 17 0.17 10.55 -7.10
C ILE A 17 1.12 10.61 -5.90
N THR A 18 2.43 10.65 -6.12
CA THR A 18 3.43 10.82 -5.04
C THR A 18 3.13 12.08 -4.23
N GLN A 19 2.85 13.20 -4.91
CA GLN A 19 2.54 14.48 -4.28
C GLN A 19 1.23 14.42 -3.48
N PHE A 20 0.18 13.82 -4.05
CA PHE A 20 -1.09 13.59 -3.35
C PHE A 20 -0.92 12.78 -2.06
N LEU A 21 -0.12 11.70 -2.09
CA LEU A 21 0.17 10.89 -0.91
C LEU A 21 0.92 11.71 0.17
N LEU A 22 1.93 12.50 -0.23
CA LEU A 22 2.66 13.41 0.67
C LEU A 22 1.76 14.46 1.33
N GLU A 23 0.90 15.10 0.54
CA GLU A 23 -0.02 16.14 1.02
C GLU A 23 -1.03 15.57 2.02
N SER A 24 -1.58 14.39 1.72
CA SER A 24 -2.54 13.74 2.63
C SER A 24 -1.92 13.39 4.00
N TYR A 25 -0.64 13.02 4.04
CA TYR A 25 0.09 12.83 5.28
C TYR A 25 0.28 14.14 6.05
N THR A 26 0.63 15.21 5.34
CA THR A 26 0.82 16.54 5.93
C THR A 26 -0.46 17.06 6.59
N LEU A 27 -1.62 16.78 6.00
CA LEU A 27 -2.93 17.18 6.54
C LEU A 27 -3.34 16.40 7.78
N THR A 28 -3.06 15.09 7.82
CA THR A 28 -3.59 14.20 8.86
C THR A 28 -2.59 13.89 9.97
N GLY A 29 -1.30 14.15 9.75
CA GLY A 29 -0.22 13.72 10.64
C GLY A 29 -0.06 12.19 10.72
N ARG A 30 -0.81 11.42 9.91
CA ARG A 30 -0.82 9.96 9.91
C ARG A 30 -0.93 9.37 8.50
N LEU A 31 -0.56 8.10 8.38
CA LEU A 31 -0.51 7.40 7.09
C LEU A 31 -1.86 6.73 6.86
N PHE A 32 -2.90 7.56 6.73
CA PHE A 32 -4.23 7.09 6.34
C PHE A 32 -4.23 6.60 4.89
N ASN A 33 -3.39 7.23 4.07
CA ASN A 33 -3.01 6.77 2.74
C ASN A 33 -1.62 6.13 2.78
N TRP A 34 -1.25 5.47 1.70
CA TRP A 34 0.06 4.90 1.49
C TRP A 34 1.18 5.91 1.69
N GLU A 35 2.27 5.40 2.25
CA GLU A 35 3.52 6.13 2.28
C GLU A 35 4.06 6.26 0.83
N PRO A 36 4.58 7.43 0.42
CA PRO A 36 4.92 7.69 -0.99
C PRO A 36 5.99 6.75 -1.57
N ARG A 37 6.94 6.24 -0.76
CA ARG A 37 7.92 5.25 -1.22
C ARG A 37 7.31 3.88 -1.44
N ARG A 38 6.17 3.53 -0.80
CA ARG A 38 5.41 2.31 -1.15
C ARG A 38 4.95 2.39 -2.60
N TRP A 39 4.35 3.51 -3.01
CA TRP A 39 3.95 3.77 -4.40
C TRP A 39 5.13 3.75 -5.37
N GLN A 40 6.21 4.48 -5.07
CA GLN A 40 7.39 4.49 -5.92
C GLN A 40 8.05 3.10 -6.01
N GLY A 41 8.07 2.35 -4.91
CA GLY A 41 8.57 0.99 -4.86
C GLY A 41 7.74 0.05 -5.73
N THR A 42 6.41 0.17 -5.74
CA THR A 42 5.52 -0.59 -6.64
C THR A 42 5.90 -0.41 -8.10
N ILE A 43 6.40 0.77 -8.48
CA ILE A 43 6.77 1.08 -9.86
C ILE A 43 8.21 0.68 -10.15
N PHE A 44 9.18 1.12 -9.35
CA PHE A 44 10.60 1.12 -9.74
C PHE A 44 11.41 -0.05 -9.18
N HIS A 45 10.90 -0.84 -8.23
CA HIS A 45 11.63 -1.95 -7.64
C HIS A 45 11.39 -3.25 -8.42
N ARG A 46 11.84 -3.31 -9.67
CA ARG A 46 11.57 -4.40 -10.63
C ARG A 46 12.72 -4.59 -11.62
N ASP A 47 12.79 -5.77 -12.23
CA ASP A 47 13.62 -5.99 -13.42
C ASP A 47 12.91 -5.55 -14.71
N ASP A 48 13.60 -5.64 -15.85
CA ASP A 48 13.07 -5.18 -17.14
C ASP A 48 11.81 -5.94 -17.59
N ALA A 49 11.73 -7.24 -17.31
CA ALA A 49 10.59 -8.06 -17.70
C ALA A 49 9.34 -7.70 -16.88
N ASP A 50 9.50 -7.55 -15.56
CA ASP A 50 8.44 -7.11 -14.66
C ASP A 50 7.99 -5.67 -14.95
N MET A 51 8.90 -4.80 -15.41
CA MET A 51 8.57 -3.45 -15.86
C MET A 51 7.73 -3.44 -17.13
N ALA A 52 8.02 -4.30 -18.11
CA ALA A 52 7.24 -4.38 -19.34
C ALA A 52 5.78 -4.78 -19.05
N ARG A 53 5.59 -5.82 -18.22
CA ARG A 53 4.25 -6.24 -17.77
C ARG A 53 3.52 -5.12 -17.03
N LEU A 54 4.21 -4.44 -16.10
CA LEU A 54 3.62 -3.34 -15.35
C LEU A 54 3.12 -2.21 -16.26
N ARG A 55 3.82 -1.90 -17.36
CA ARG A 55 3.42 -0.87 -18.33
C ARG A 55 2.06 -1.13 -18.96
N GLU A 56 1.71 -2.39 -19.15
CA GLU A 56 0.43 -2.80 -19.73
C GLU A 56 -0.67 -2.86 -18.68
N GLU A 57 -0.35 -3.36 -17.48
CA GLU A 57 -1.32 -3.62 -16.41
C GLU A 57 -1.73 -2.37 -15.63
N LEU A 58 -0.78 -1.49 -15.29
CA LEU A 58 -1.02 -0.40 -14.34
C LEU A 58 -2.11 0.58 -14.78
N PRO A 59 -2.20 1.00 -16.06
CA PRO A 59 -3.30 1.85 -16.54
C PRO A 59 -4.68 1.23 -16.39
N GLN A 60 -4.78 -0.11 -16.37
CA GLN A 60 -6.04 -0.83 -16.24
C GLN A 60 -6.44 -1.02 -14.78
N GLN A 61 -5.44 -1.11 -13.88
CA GLN A 61 -5.67 -1.43 -12.48
C GLN A 61 -5.59 -0.22 -11.53
N VAL A 62 -5.02 0.90 -11.95
CA VAL A 62 -4.97 2.15 -11.17
C VAL A 62 -5.94 3.17 -11.76
N ARG A 63 -6.76 3.75 -10.89
CA ARG A 63 -7.78 4.76 -11.26
C ARG A 63 -7.65 5.98 -10.38
N LEU A 64 -7.76 7.16 -10.97
CA LEU A 64 -7.67 8.45 -10.29
C LEU A 64 -9.02 9.15 -10.31
N TRP A 65 -9.37 9.82 -9.21
CA TRP A 65 -10.49 10.75 -9.09
C TRP A 65 -9.93 12.16 -8.93
N LEU A 66 -10.51 13.10 -9.68
CA LEU A 66 -10.05 14.48 -9.78
C LEU A 66 -11.18 15.48 -9.53
N ASP A 67 -10.87 16.51 -8.75
CA ASP A 67 -11.63 17.76 -8.70
C ASP A 67 -10.89 18.80 -9.56
N GLY A 68 -11.35 18.96 -10.81
CA GLY A 68 -10.61 19.70 -11.83
C GLY A 68 -9.28 19.02 -12.18
N LYS A 69 -8.16 19.62 -11.74
CA LYS A 69 -6.81 19.07 -11.94
C LYS A 69 -6.22 18.43 -10.69
N GLN A 70 -6.87 18.59 -9.54
CA GLN A 70 -6.38 18.07 -8.26
C GLN A 70 -6.79 16.61 -8.12
N ILE A 71 -5.83 15.73 -7.79
CA ILE A 71 -6.14 14.36 -7.41
C ILE A 71 -6.76 14.38 -6.01
N VAL A 72 -7.95 13.78 -5.89
CA VAL A 72 -8.69 13.67 -4.62
C VAL A 72 -8.88 12.22 -4.18
N GLY A 73 -8.64 11.26 -5.08
CA GLY A 73 -8.62 9.85 -4.75
C GLY A 73 -7.86 9.02 -5.77
N VAL A 74 -7.29 7.91 -5.33
CA VAL A 74 -6.59 6.94 -6.17
C VAL A 74 -6.88 5.52 -5.66
N VAL A 75 -7.27 4.63 -6.56
CA VAL A 75 -7.28 3.18 -6.27
C VAL A 75 -5.94 2.61 -6.68
N ILE A 76 -5.24 1.95 -5.75
CA ILE A 76 -3.98 1.28 -6.02
C ILE A 76 -4.08 -0.20 -5.60
N PRO A 77 -3.87 -1.15 -6.53
CA PRO A 77 -3.75 -2.56 -6.17
C PRO A 77 -2.34 -2.86 -5.64
N GLU A 78 -2.22 -3.84 -4.76
CA GLU A 78 -0.90 -4.34 -4.32
C GLU A 78 -0.64 -5.79 -4.70
N TYR A 79 -1.68 -6.60 -4.68
CA TYR A 79 -1.66 -8.00 -5.09
C TYR A 79 -3.01 -8.32 -5.72
N THR A 80 -3.15 -9.49 -6.35
CA THR A 80 -4.41 -9.90 -7.00
C THR A 80 -5.56 -9.86 -6.00
N GLY A 81 -6.54 -8.98 -6.26
CA GLY A 81 -7.69 -8.73 -5.39
C GLY A 81 -7.43 -7.83 -4.19
N GLY A 82 -6.18 -7.47 -3.88
CA GLY A 82 -5.82 -6.57 -2.77
C GLY A 82 -5.79 -5.12 -3.19
N ILE A 83 -6.74 -4.33 -2.68
CA ILE A 83 -7.03 -2.97 -3.12
C ILE A 83 -6.89 -1.98 -1.95
N TYR A 84 -6.19 -0.88 -2.21
CA TYR A 84 -6.08 0.24 -1.30
C TYR A 84 -6.72 1.48 -1.89
N LEU A 85 -7.68 2.06 -1.14
CA LEU A 85 -8.29 3.34 -1.46
C LEU A 85 -7.48 4.46 -0.82
N GLN A 86 -6.79 5.24 -1.65
CA GLN A 86 -6.11 6.45 -1.24
C GLN A 86 -7.06 7.63 -1.43
N VAL A 87 -7.41 8.35 -0.37
CA VAL A 87 -8.49 9.35 -0.43
C VAL A 87 -8.08 10.62 0.31
N HIS A 88 -8.36 11.77 -0.28
CA HIS A 88 -8.21 13.04 0.41
C HIS A 88 -9.19 13.11 1.60
N PRO A 89 -8.78 13.54 2.81
CA PRO A 89 -9.64 13.52 4.00
C PRO A 89 -10.96 14.29 3.85
N GLU A 90 -11.00 15.32 3.00
CA GLU A 90 -12.19 16.13 2.73
C GLU A 90 -13.06 15.61 1.58
N TYR A 91 -12.63 14.55 0.88
CA TYR A 91 -13.34 14.00 -0.28
C TYR A 91 -13.84 12.57 -0.03
N ARG A 92 -14.00 12.15 1.23
CA ARG A 92 -14.41 10.78 1.61
C ARG A 92 -15.71 10.31 0.95
N GLN A 93 -16.59 11.23 0.54
CA GLN A 93 -17.82 10.92 -0.19
C GLN A 93 -17.61 10.17 -1.52
N ILE A 94 -16.40 10.20 -2.09
CA ILE A 94 -16.09 9.48 -3.35
C ILE A 94 -15.82 7.99 -3.15
N GLU A 95 -15.64 7.50 -1.91
CA GLU A 95 -15.27 6.10 -1.65
C GLU A 95 -16.29 5.11 -2.20
N ALA A 96 -17.58 5.44 -2.20
CA ALA A 96 -18.61 4.60 -2.80
C ALA A 96 -18.36 4.39 -4.31
N ALA A 97 -18.06 5.47 -5.05
CA ALA A 97 -17.75 5.39 -6.47
C ALA A 97 -16.40 4.68 -6.74
N MET A 98 -15.42 4.84 -5.85
CA MET A 98 -14.17 4.10 -5.93
C MET A 98 -14.38 2.60 -5.74
N LEU A 99 -15.25 2.20 -4.81
CA LEU A 99 -15.63 0.80 -4.62
C LEU A 99 -16.44 0.26 -5.79
N ASP A 100 -17.38 1.02 -6.35
CA ASP A 100 -18.13 0.62 -7.55
C ASP A 100 -17.16 0.28 -8.71
N TRP A 101 -16.17 1.15 -8.95
CA TRP A 101 -15.16 0.90 -9.97
C TRP A 101 -14.29 -0.32 -9.64
N THR A 102 -13.84 -0.42 -8.38
CA THR A 102 -13.00 -1.52 -7.90
C THR A 102 -13.69 -2.87 -8.10
N GLU A 103 -14.94 -2.98 -7.67
CA GLU A 103 -15.75 -4.18 -7.78
C GLU A 103 -15.99 -4.55 -9.24
N ALA A 104 -16.24 -3.58 -10.13
CA ALA A 104 -16.48 -3.87 -11.53
C ALA A 104 -15.22 -4.27 -12.33
N ASN A 105 -14.03 -3.75 -11.97
CA ASN A 105 -12.86 -3.79 -12.85
C ASN A 105 -11.67 -4.59 -12.31
N GLN A 106 -11.55 -4.79 -10.99
CA GLN A 106 -10.35 -5.40 -10.42
C GLN A 106 -10.37 -6.93 -10.48
N PRO A 107 -9.23 -7.57 -10.81
CA PRO A 107 -9.13 -9.02 -10.76
C PRO A 107 -9.37 -9.51 -9.34
N ARG A 108 -10.06 -10.64 -9.21
CA ARG A 108 -10.34 -11.26 -7.91
C ARG A 108 -9.14 -12.07 -7.43
N GLY A 109 -8.81 -11.90 -6.16
CA GLY A 109 -7.92 -12.78 -5.42
C GLY A 109 -8.66 -14.06 -4.99
N LYS A 110 -8.11 -14.76 -4.01
CA LYS A 110 -8.77 -15.90 -3.38
C LYS A 110 -8.74 -15.75 -1.86
N ASP A 111 -9.84 -16.11 -1.20
CA ASP A 111 -9.89 -16.21 0.26
C ASP A 111 -9.19 -17.50 0.74
N ASP A 112 -9.16 -17.71 2.06
CA ASP A 112 -8.55 -18.90 2.68
C ASP A 112 -9.21 -20.22 2.27
N GLN A 113 -10.44 -20.16 1.74
CA GLN A 113 -11.18 -21.31 1.22
C GLN A 113 -11.01 -21.47 -0.30
N GLY A 114 -10.28 -20.56 -0.95
CA GLY A 114 -10.03 -20.55 -2.39
C GLY A 114 -11.11 -19.85 -3.22
N ASN A 115 -12.12 -19.23 -2.60
CA ASN A 115 -13.20 -18.55 -3.31
C ASN A 115 -12.73 -17.18 -3.85
N PRO A 116 -13.18 -16.76 -5.04
CA PRO A 116 -12.85 -15.44 -5.58
C PRO A 116 -13.33 -14.31 -4.68
N CYS A 117 -12.45 -13.39 -4.30
CA CYS A 117 -12.80 -12.24 -3.46
C CYS A 117 -11.97 -10.99 -3.78
N LEU A 118 -12.40 -9.86 -3.19
CA LEU A 118 -11.61 -8.63 -3.11
C LEU A 118 -11.30 -8.35 -1.63
N PHE A 119 -10.07 -7.93 -1.38
CA PHE A 119 -9.62 -7.44 -0.08
C PHE A 119 -9.47 -5.93 -0.18
N VAL A 120 -10.23 -5.19 0.62
CA VAL A 120 -10.09 -3.74 0.71
C VAL A 120 -9.55 -3.38 2.07
N TRP A 121 -8.45 -2.63 2.09
CA TRP A 121 -7.80 -2.24 3.34
C TRP A 121 -8.46 -1.03 3.98
N ALA A 122 -8.75 -1.16 5.28
CA ALA A 122 -9.28 -0.10 6.12
C ALA A 122 -8.58 -0.11 7.48
N GLU A 123 -8.27 1.07 8.02
CA GLU A 123 -7.81 1.17 9.40
C GLU A 123 -8.95 0.80 10.35
N GLU A 124 -8.62 0.13 11.46
CA GLU A 124 -9.62 -0.32 12.45
C GLU A 124 -10.50 0.82 12.99
N HIS A 125 -9.97 2.03 13.06
CA HIS A 125 -10.67 3.19 13.61
C HIS A 125 -11.27 4.11 12.52
N ASP A 126 -11.24 3.70 11.25
CA ASP A 126 -11.92 4.41 10.16
C ASP A 126 -13.38 3.96 10.05
N SER A 127 -14.22 4.46 10.96
CA SER A 127 -15.64 4.11 11.03
C SER A 127 -16.36 4.29 9.69
N LEU A 128 -16.09 5.40 8.99
CA LEU A 128 -16.74 5.71 7.71
C LEU A 128 -16.50 4.62 6.64
N ARG A 129 -15.25 4.19 6.47
CA ARG A 129 -14.93 3.13 5.51
C ARG A 129 -15.42 1.77 5.97
N ASN A 130 -15.29 1.45 7.25
CA ASN A 130 -15.76 0.18 7.80
C ASN A 130 -17.28 0.01 7.67
N ASP A 131 -18.04 1.07 7.89
CA ASP A 131 -19.49 1.09 7.69
C ASP A 131 -19.85 0.90 6.21
N LEU A 132 -19.18 1.63 5.31
CA LEU A 132 -19.37 1.51 3.87
C LEU A 132 -19.06 0.09 3.37
N LEU A 133 -17.95 -0.50 3.81
CA LEU A 133 -17.56 -1.86 3.46
C LEU A 133 -18.59 -2.88 3.96
N SER A 134 -19.05 -2.73 5.21
CA SER A 134 -20.06 -3.62 5.80
C SER A 134 -21.40 -3.55 5.05
N GLN A 135 -21.84 -2.35 4.68
CA GLN A 135 -23.07 -2.15 3.88
C GLN A 135 -22.99 -2.81 2.50
N ARG A 136 -21.78 -2.93 1.94
CA ARG A 136 -21.51 -3.59 0.66
C ARG A 136 -21.23 -5.10 0.78
N GLY A 137 -21.33 -5.66 1.99
CA GLY A 137 -21.18 -7.10 2.23
C GLY A 137 -19.74 -7.57 2.39
N TYR A 138 -18.78 -6.67 2.55
CA TYR A 138 -17.42 -7.05 2.94
C TYR A 138 -17.42 -7.56 4.39
N THR A 139 -16.60 -8.57 4.65
CA THR A 139 -16.40 -9.13 5.98
C THR A 139 -14.97 -8.90 6.43
N ARG A 140 -14.79 -8.55 7.71
CA ARG A 140 -13.46 -8.35 8.29
C ARG A 140 -12.74 -9.70 8.38
N THR A 141 -11.50 -9.74 7.87
CA THR A 141 -10.62 -10.92 7.98
C THR A 141 -9.76 -10.83 9.25
N GLU A 142 -9.05 -11.92 9.57
CA GLU A 142 -8.06 -11.93 10.66
C GLU A 142 -6.75 -11.23 10.28
N GLY A 143 -6.53 -11.00 8.98
CA GLY A 143 -5.36 -10.31 8.45
C GLY A 143 -5.32 -8.85 8.91
N HIS A 144 -4.20 -8.43 9.48
CA HIS A 144 -4.02 -7.07 9.96
C HIS A 144 -2.56 -6.62 9.86
N GLU A 145 -2.37 -5.32 9.66
CA GLU A 145 -1.07 -4.66 9.74
C GLU A 145 -0.99 -3.84 11.02
N ASN A 146 0.19 -3.84 11.66
CA ASN A 146 0.45 -3.02 12.84
C ASN A 146 1.45 -1.91 12.51
N ILE A 147 0.97 -0.67 12.37
CA ILE A 147 1.83 0.48 12.16
C ILE A 147 2.28 1.03 13.51
N ARG A 148 3.58 0.89 13.82
CA ARG A 148 4.20 1.42 15.05
C ARG A 148 5.00 2.68 14.74
N ARG A 149 4.86 3.69 15.60
CA ARG A 149 5.61 4.95 15.51
C ARG A 149 6.31 5.24 16.83
N ARG A 150 7.53 5.74 16.74
CA ARG A 150 8.30 6.19 17.90
C ARG A 150 8.85 7.58 17.60
N PRO A 151 8.54 8.61 18.42
CA PRO A 151 9.17 9.92 18.30
C PRO A 151 10.70 9.79 18.45
N MET A 152 11.44 10.47 17.57
CA MET A 152 12.90 10.51 17.66
C MET A 152 13.41 11.49 18.73
N THR A 153 12.51 12.18 19.41
CA THR A 153 12.81 13.08 20.54
C THR A 153 13.15 12.34 21.83
N GLN A 154 12.85 11.03 21.90
CA GLN A 154 13.18 10.20 23.06
C GLN A 154 14.51 9.46 22.81
N PRO A 155 15.41 9.40 23.81
CA PRO A 155 16.64 8.65 23.68
C PRO A 155 16.34 7.17 23.42
N VAL A 156 17.11 6.55 22.52
CA VAL A 156 17.08 5.09 22.35
C VAL A 156 17.60 4.48 23.65
N LEU A 157 16.92 3.44 24.14
CA LEU A 157 17.36 2.74 25.35
C LEU A 157 18.75 2.14 25.10
N ASP A 158 19.67 2.39 26.03
CA ASP A 158 20.98 1.76 26.02
C ASP A 158 20.82 0.32 26.55
N LEU A 159 20.77 -0.64 25.62
CA LEU A 159 20.59 -2.06 25.91
C LEU A 159 21.93 -2.77 25.71
N SER A 160 22.37 -3.52 26.72
CA SER A 160 23.56 -4.37 26.59
C SER A 160 23.26 -5.57 25.68
N VAL A 161 24.17 -5.86 24.76
CA VAL A 161 24.11 -7.07 23.94
C VAL A 161 24.29 -8.30 24.85
N PRO A 162 23.40 -9.32 24.81
CA PRO A 162 23.55 -10.53 25.62
C PRO A 162 24.89 -11.24 25.39
N GLN A 163 25.41 -11.91 26.43
CA GLN A 163 26.64 -12.68 26.33
C GLN A 163 26.58 -13.69 25.18
N GLY A 164 27.63 -13.74 24.36
CA GLY A 164 27.71 -14.63 23.19
C GLY A 164 27.17 -14.02 21.88
N TYR A 165 26.55 -12.84 21.93
CA TYR A 165 26.07 -12.12 20.75
C TYR A 165 26.92 -10.88 20.46
N GLN A 166 26.94 -10.47 19.19
CA GLN A 166 27.56 -9.23 18.73
C GLN A 166 26.64 -8.55 17.73
N VAL A 167 26.56 -7.22 17.80
CA VAL A 167 25.93 -6.39 16.77
C VAL A 167 27.02 -5.73 15.94
N ARG A 168 26.88 -5.83 14.62
CA ARG A 168 27.77 -5.16 13.65
C ARG A 168 27.00 -4.88 12.36
N SER A 169 27.48 -3.94 11.57
CA SER A 169 26.96 -3.71 10.21
C SER A 169 27.21 -4.93 9.31
N MET A 170 26.29 -5.15 8.36
CA MET A 170 26.46 -6.11 7.28
C MET A 170 27.61 -5.65 6.37
N ARG A 171 28.50 -6.58 6.01
CA ARG A 171 29.54 -6.34 5.01
C ARG A 171 28.98 -6.68 3.62
N ILE A 172 29.41 -5.91 2.62
CA ILE A 172 29.03 -6.16 1.23
C ILE A 172 30.02 -7.17 0.64
N ASP A 173 29.94 -8.41 1.13
CA ASP A 173 30.73 -9.55 0.66
C ASP A 173 29.85 -10.81 0.55
N SER A 174 30.34 -11.81 -0.20
CA SER A 174 29.60 -13.04 -0.46
C SER A 174 29.31 -13.85 0.81
N GLN A 175 30.17 -13.74 1.83
CA GLN A 175 30.01 -14.51 3.06
C GLN A 175 28.84 -13.97 3.89
N ASP A 176 28.77 -12.66 4.10
CA ASP A 176 27.68 -12.02 4.83
C ASP A 176 26.35 -12.09 4.06
N GLN A 177 26.39 -11.96 2.73
CA GLN A 177 25.23 -12.18 1.87
C GLN A 177 24.67 -13.60 2.02
N GLN A 178 25.52 -14.63 1.99
CA GLN A 178 25.09 -16.02 2.17
C GLN A 178 24.51 -16.28 3.56
N LYS A 179 25.09 -15.68 4.61
CA LYS A 179 24.56 -15.79 5.97
C LYS A 179 23.18 -15.15 6.08
N LEU A 180 22.98 -13.99 5.47
CA LEU A 180 21.68 -13.32 5.42
C LEU A 180 20.66 -14.15 4.64
N ALA A 181 21.00 -14.67 3.46
CA ALA A 181 20.12 -15.54 2.68
C ALA A 181 19.71 -16.79 3.48
N THR A 182 20.68 -17.45 4.12
CA THR A 182 20.42 -18.62 4.98
C THR A 182 19.49 -18.28 6.14
N LEU A 183 19.71 -17.15 6.81
CA LEU A 183 18.83 -16.67 7.89
C LEU A 183 17.42 -16.39 7.37
N LEU A 184 17.30 -15.70 6.24
CA LEU A 184 16.00 -15.35 5.65
C LEU A 184 15.23 -16.59 5.20
N ASN A 185 15.91 -17.58 4.62
CA ASN A 185 15.32 -18.85 4.23
C ASN A 185 14.86 -19.65 5.47
N ALA A 186 15.68 -19.71 6.52
CA ALA A 186 15.34 -20.45 7.74
C ALA A 186 14.23 -19.78 8.59
N ALA A 187 14.29 -18.46 8.76
CA ALA A 187 13.40 -17.74 9.68
C ALA A 187 12.09 -17.28 9.03
N PHE A 188 12.11 -17.02 7.72
CA PHE A 188 10.96 -16.46 6.99
C PHE A 188 10.51 -17.33 5.82
N ASN A 189 11.02 -18.57 5.72
CA ASN A 189 10.67 -19.53 4.67
C ASN A 189 10.80 -18.94 3.25
N ARG A 190 11.84 -18.14 3.03
CA ARG A 190 12.17 -17.60 1.71
C ARG A 190 12.95 -18.61 0.86
N SER A 191 13.00 -18.35 -0.43
CA SER A 191 13.85 -19.05 -1.40
C SER A 191 14.65 -18.02 -2.19
N ILE A 192 15.66 -17.44 -1.53
CA ILE A 192 16.60 -16.47 -2.09
C ILE A 192 18.04 -16.95 -2.00
#